data_AF-A0A9N8HRT6-F1
#
_entry.id   AF-A0A9N8HRT6-F1
#
_cell.length_a   1.000
_cell.length_b   1.000
_cell.length_c   1.000
_cell.angle_alpha   90.00
_cell.angle_beta   90.00
_cell.angle_gamma   90.00
#
_symmetry.space_group_name_H-M   'P 1'
#
loop_
_entity.id
_entity.type
_entity.pdbx_description
1 polymer ?
#
loop_
_entity_poly.entity_id
_entity_poly.type
_entity_poly.pdbx_seq_one_letter_code
_entity_poly.pdbx_strand_id
1 'polypeptide(L)'
;MIHKEAKKQDAAAAKCLEDKYPQLLGEMLVVNAPKWIHVVFAILKPFLPKRLLQKVRIIQPLKKEKDLQAVLVYCQVDHLPAKYGGNLPTWPPVLLPQEE
;
A
#
# COMPACT_ATOMS: atom_id res chain seq x y z
N MET A 1 0.90 -24.72 -3.01
CA MET A 1 1.01 -24.58 -1.54
C MET A 1 1.95 -23.41 -1.16
N ILE A 2 1.74 -22.20 -1.72
CA ILE A 2 2.57 -21.00 -1.42
C ILE A 2 1.92 -20.14 -0.29
N HIS A 3 0.72 -20.50 0.16
CA HIS A 3 -0.14 -19.58 0.87
C HIS A 3 -0.05 -19.58 2.40
N LYS A 4 0.61 -20.53 3.07
CA LYS A 4 0.55 -20.63 4.55
C LYS A 4 1.75 -19.97 5.21
N GLU A 5 2.98 -20.32 4.82
CA GLU A 5 4.19 -19.63 5.28
C GLU A 5 4.16 -18.14 4.96
N ALA A 6 3.87 -17.75 3.71
CA ALA A 6 3.85 -16.35 3.30
C ALA A 6 2.85 -15.53 4.12
N LYS A 7 1.61 -16.03 4.29
CA LYS A 7 0.60 -15.37 5.14
C LYS A 7 1.05 -15.24 6.60
N LYS A 8 1.73 -16.24 7.13
CA LYS A 8 2.24 -16.21 8.51
C LYS A 8 3.37 -15.19 8.64
N GLN A 9 4.24 -15.07 7.65
CA GLN A 9 5.30 -14.08 7.59
C GLN A 9 4.72 -12.66 7.48
N ASP A 10 3.76 -12.44 6.59
CA ASP A 10 3.10 -11.14 6.41
C ASP A 10 2.38 -10.69 7.70
N ALA A 11 1.65 -11.62 8.34
CA ALA A 11 0.98 -11.33 9.61
C ALA A 11 1.99 -11.02 10.73
N ALA A 12 3.12 -11.74 10.79
CA ALA A 12 4.16 -11.48 11.77
C ALA A 12 4.85 -10.13 11.52
N ALA A 13 5.11 -9.77 10.27
CA ALA A 13 5.69 -8.49 9.89
C ALA A 13 4.76 -7.34 10.24
N ALA A 14 3.47 -7.44 9.88
CA ALA A 14 2.46 -6.45 10.23
C ALA A 14 2.37 -6.26 11.75
N LYS A 15 2.31 -7.37 12.50
CA LYS A 15 2.30 -7.33 13.97
C LYS A 15 3.54 -6.65 14.54
N CYS A 16 4.73 -6.96 14.02
CA CYS A 16 5.98 -6.36 14.47
C CYS A 16 6.01 -4.84 14.23
N LEU A 17 5.57 -4.40 13.04
CA LEU A 17 5.47 -2.99 12.67
C LEU A 17 4.51 -2.25 13.60
N GLU A 18 3.37 -2.87 13.89
CA GLU A 18 2.35 -2.34 14.77
C GLU A 18 2.75 -2.25 16.25
N ASP A 19 3.40 -3.29 16.78
CA ASP A 19 3.76 -3.36 18.19
C ASP A 19 4.98 -2.50 18.50
N LYS A 20 5.96 -2.44 17.59
CA LYS A 20 7.23 -1.74 17.83
C LYS A 20 7.28 -0.33 17.24
N TYR A 21 6.54 -0.06 16.17
CA TYR A 21 6.65 1.18 15.40
C TYR A 21 5.29 1.80 15.03
N PRO A 22 4.41 2.08 16.01
CA PRO A 22 3.04 2.48 15.74
C PRO A 22 2.88 3.87 15.07
N GLN A 23 3.86 4.77 15.22
CA GLN A 23 3.86 6.08 14.55
C GLN A 23 4.47 6.07 13.13
N LEU A 24 5.12 4.99 12.70
CA LEU A 24 5.85 4.95 11.44
C LEU A 24 4.94 4.81 10.22
N LEU A 25 3.78 4.17 10.38
CA LEU A 25 2.77 4.10 9.33
C LEU A 25 2.00 5.41 9.28
N GLY A 26 2.20 6.23 8.24
CA GLY A 26 1.41 7.43 7.98
C GLY A 26 0.03 7.07 7.42
N GLU A 27 -0.01 6.70 6.14
CA GLU A 27 -1.20 6.31 5.40
C GLU A 27 -0.86 5.12 4.49
N MET A 28 -1.79 4.17 4.35
CA MET A 28 -1.66 2.97 3.52
C MET A 28 -2.63 3.05 2.35
N LEU A 29 -2.07 3.30 1.17
CA LEU A 29 -2.82 3.42 -0.08
C LEU A 29 -2.87 2.06 -0.80
N VAL A 30 -4.06 1.48 -0.93
CA VAL A 30 -4.29 0.27 -1.72
C VAL A 30 -4.82 0.68 -3.08
N VAL A 31 -3.95 0.70 -4.09
CA VAL A 31 -4.27 1.11 -5.46
C VAL A 31 -4.71 -0.05 -6.35
N ASN A 32 -5.51 0.25 -7.38
CA ASN A 32 -6.05 -0.74 -8.32
C ASN A 32 -6.83 -1.87 -7.63
N ALA A 33 -7.57 -1.53 -6.58
CA ALA A 33 -8.25 -2.53 -5.79
C ALA A 33 -9.48 -3.08 -6.54
N PRO A 34 -9.65 -4.42 -6.66
CA PRO A 34 -10.81 -5.00 -7.31
C PRO A 34 -12.06 -4.84 -6.45
N LYS A 35 -13.26 -4.81 -7.05
CA LYS A 35 -14.52 -4.53 -6.33
C LYS A 35 -14.79 -5.44 -5.12
N TRP A 36 -14.33 -6.70 -5.16
CA TRP A 36 -14.50 -7.67 -4.08
C TRP A 36 -13.63 -7.38 -2.84
N ILE A 37 -12.62 -6.52 -2.94
CA ILE A 37 -11.74 -6.17 -1.81
C ILE A 37 -12.52 -5.60 -0.63
N HIS A 38 -13.63 -4.89 -0.89
CA HIS A 38 -14.45 -4.31 0.17
C HIS A 38 -15.09 -5.39 1.05
N VAL A 39 -15.43 -6.54 0.47
CA VAL A 39 -15.98 -7.69 1.19
C VAL A 39 -14.90 -8.31 2.08
N VAL A 40 -13.71 -8.53 1.53
CA VAL A 40 -12.57 -9.06 2.29
C VAL A 40 -12.16 -8.09 3.41
N PHE A 41 -12.12 -6.79 3.12
CA PHE A 41 -11.81 -5.77 4.10
C PHE A 41 -12.88 -5.70 5.20
N ALA A 42 -14.17 -5.87 4.89
CA ALA A 42 -15.23 -5.94 5.89
C ALA A 42 -15.05 -7.14 6.85
N ILE A 43 -14.56 -8.28 6.36
CA ILE A 43 -14.25 -9.46 7.17
C ILE A 43 -12.99 -9.23 8.03
N LEU A 44 -12.00 -8.52 7.51
CA LEU A 44 -10.73 -8.25 8.22
C LEU A 44 -10.82 -7.08 9.20
N LYS A 45 -11.75 -6.14 9.00
CA LYS A 45 -12.00 -4.99 9.90
C LYS A 45 -12.03 -5.35 11.39
N PRO A 46 -12.77 -6.38 11.86
CA PRO A 46 -12.80 -6.73 13.28
C PRO A 46 -11.45 -7.23 13.85
N PHE A 47 -10.54 -7.68 12.99
CA PHE A 47 -9.21 -8.16 13.39
C PHE A 47 -8.13 -7.09 13.31
N LEU A 48 -8.39 -6.00 12.58
CA LEU A 48 -7.45 -4.89 12.41
C LEU A 48 -7.69 -3.82 13.49
N PRO A 49 -6.63 -3.30 14.12
CA PRO A 49 -6.78 -2.26 15.13
C PRO A 49 -7.28 -0.95 14.51
N LYS A 50 -8.10 -0.21 15.26
CA LYS A 50 -8.77 1.02 14.80
C LYS A 50 -7.80 2.05 14.19
N ARG A 51 -6.59 2.14 14.73
CA ARG A 51 -5.51 3.02 14.24
C ARG A 51 -5.06 2.68 12.82
N LEU A 52 -5.01 1.39 12.47
CA LEU A 52 -4.68 0.98 11.12
C LEU A 52 -5.84 1.26 10.19
N LEU A 53 -7.07 0.93 10.62
CA LEU A 53 -8.27 1.14 9.81
C LEU A 53 -8.47 2.59 9.38
N GLN A 54 -8.10 3.55 10.23
CA GLN A 54 -8.14 4.98 9.91
C GLN A 54 -7.11 5.40 8.86
N LYS A 55 -6.02 4.63 8.72
CA LYS A 55 -4.91 4.89 7.80
C LYS A 55 -5.02 4.09 6.50
N VAL A 56 -5.97 3.16 6.37
CA VAL A 56 -6.13 2.38 5.14
C VAL A 56 -7.08 3.08 4.19
N ARG A 57 -6.59 3.45 3.00
CA ARG A 57 -7.40 3.98 1.90
C ARG A 57 -7.38 3.04 0.72
N ILE A 58 -8.57 2.57 0.35
CA ILE A 58 -8.77 1.68 -0.79
C ILE A 58 -9.18 2.53 -1.98
N ILE A 59 -8.33 2.58 -2.99
CA ILE A 59 -8.53 3.33 -4.22
C ILE A 59 -8.95 2.34 -5.32
N GLN A 60 -10.06 2.67 -5.98
CA GLN A 60 -10.61 1.88 -7.07
C GLN A 60 -9.67 1.92 -8.29
N PRO A 61 -9.89 1.07 -9.31
CA PRO A 61 -9.03 1.04 -10.48
C PRO A 61 -8.92 2.44 -11.08
N LEU A 62 -7.68 2.94 -11.26
CA LEU A 62 -7.29 4.24 -11.81
C LEU A 62 -7.76 4.41 -13.27
N LYS A 63 -9.06 4.33 -13.51
CA LYS A 63 -9.72 4.68 -14.77
C LYS A 63 -10.29 6.10 -14.71
N LYS A 64 -10.32 6.71 -13.52
CA LYS A 64 -10.88 8.03 -13.27
C LYS A 64 -9.80 8.94 -12.71
N GLU A 65 -9.72 10.17 -13.22
CA GLU A 65 -8.77 11.20 -12.75
C GLU A 65 -8.89 11.47 -11.25
N LYS A 66 -10.08 11.28 -10.68
CA LYS A 66 -10.35 11.42 -9.24
C LYS A 66 -9.56 10.44 -8.37
N ASP A 67 -9.29 9.23 -8.87
CA ASP A 67 -8.54 8.20 -8.14
C ASP A 67 -7.05 8.53 -8.11
N LEU A 68 -6.53 9.12 -9.20
CA LEU A 68 -5.16 9.61 -9.26
C LEU A 68 -4.98 10.82 -8.33
N GLN A 69 -5.92 11.76 -8.31
CA GLN A 69 -5.89 12.91 -7.40
C GLN A 69 -5.78 12.46 -5.92
N ALA A 70 -6.46 11.38 -5.53
CA ALA A 70 -6.37 10.84 -4.17
C ALA A 70 -4.96 10.33 -3.81
N VAL A 71 -4.22 9.78 -4.78
CA VAL A 71 -2.81 9.39 -4.58
C VAL A 71 -1.91 10.62 -4.56
N LEU A 72 -2.18 11.60 -5.43
CA LEU A 72 -1.35 12.79 -5.57
C LEU A 72 -1.35 13.72 -4.35
N VAL A 73 -2.36 13.61 -3.47
CA VAL A 73 -2.36 14.28 -2.16
C VAL A 73 -1.17 13.81 -1.30
N TYR A 74 -0.72 12.56 -1.47
CA TYR A 74 0.31 11.94 -0.65
C TYR A 74 1.66 11.79 -1.36
N CYS A 75 1.66 11.65 -2.69
CA CYS A 75 2.86 11.44 -3.48
C CYS A 75 2.84 12.31 -4.73
N GLN A 76 3.88 13.12 -4.93
CA GLN A 76 4.02 13.94 -6.14
C GLN A 76 4.17 13.07 -7.39
N VAL A 77 3.69 13.59 -8.53
CA VAL A 77 3.68 12.89 -9.83
C VAL A 77 5.08 12.42 -10.24
N ASP A 78 6.11 13.23 -9.99
CA ASP A 78 7.50 12.94 -10.38
C ASP A 78 8.13 11.79 -9.57
N HIS A 79 7.63 11.55 -8.36
CA HIS A 79 8.10 10.48 -7.49
C HIS A 79 7.25 9.21 -7.62
N LEU A 80 6.12 9.29 -8.31
CA LEU A 80 5.21 8.17 -8.50
C LEU A 80 5.61 7.35 -9.74
N PRO A 81 5.77 6.03 -9.64
CA PRO A 81 6.02 5.15 -10.79
C PRO A 81 4.95 5.27 -11.89
N ALA A 82 5.37 5.20 -13.15
CA ALA A 82 4.48 5.25 -14.32
C ALA A 82 3.36 4.19 -14.28
N LYS A 83 3.63 3.02 -13.69
CA LYS A 83 2.63 1.96 -13.45
C LYS A 83 1.45 2.38 -12.56
N TYR A 84 1.60 3.45 -11.79
CA TYR A 84 0.57 4.03 -10.94
C TYR A 84 0.07 5.40 -11.45
N GLY A 85 0.46 5.80 -12.67
CA GLY A 85 0.04 7.07 -13.28
C GLY A 85 0.96 8.26 -13.00
N GLY A 86 2.19 8.03 -12.52
CA GLY A 86 3.19 9.09 -12.37
C GLY A 86 4.19 9.18 -13.52
N ASN A 87 5.25 9.96 -13.33
CA ASN A 87 6.28 10.22 -14.35
C ASN A 87 7.59 9.43 -14.13
N LEU A 88 7.70 8.71 -13.01
CA LEU A 88 8.91 7.95 -12.71
C LEU A 88 9.00 6.69 -13.60
N PRO A 89 10.03 6.54 -14.44
CA PRO A 89 10.04 5.55 -15.52
C PRO A 89 10.08 4.09 -15.02
N THR A 90 10.84 3.81 -13.96
CA THR A 90 10.98 2.44 -13.43
C THR A 90 11.16 2.44 -11.91
N TRP A 91 10.46 1.51 -11.24
CA TRP A 91 10.64 1.22 -9.81
C TRP A 91 10.75 -0.30 -9.62
N PRO A 92 11.77 -0.81 -8.90
CA PRO A 92 12.81 -0.07 -8.18
C PRO A 92 13.76 0.70 -9.12
N PRO A 93 14.30 1.86 -8.71
CA PRO A 93 15.36 2.50 -9.45
C PRO A 93 16.52 1.50 -9.55
N VAL A 94 17.17 1.44 -10.71
CA VAL A 94 18.44 0.71 -10.83
C VAL A 94 19.37 1.34 -9.80
N LEU A 95 19.72 0.58 -8.75
CA LEU A 95 20.70 1.04 -7.79
C LEU A 95 21.97 1.32 -8.59
N LEU A 96 22.40 2.58 -8.63
CA LEU A 96 23.71 2.91 -9.19
C LEU A 96 24.72 2.00 -8.48
N PRO A 97 25.68 1.41 -9.20
CA PRO A 97 26.80 0.73 -8.56
C PRO A 97 27.32 1.67 -7.47
N GLN A 98 27.34 1.21 -6.22
CA GLN A 98 27.98 1.97 -5.16
C GLN A 98 29.44 2.04 -5.60
N GLU A 99 29.94 3.23 -5.98
CA GLU A 99 31.36 3.40 -6.23
C GLU A 99 32.09 3.03 -4.93
N GLU A 100 32.88 1.95 -4.99
CA GLU A 100 33.78 1.49 -3.92
C GLU A 100 34.92 2.48 -3.67
#